data_AF-A0A2S3INC1-F1
#
_entry.id   AF-A0A2S3INC1-F1
#
_cell.length_a   1.000
_cell.length_b   1.000
_cell.length_c   1.000
_cell.angle_alpha   90.00
_cell.angle_beta   90.00
_cell.angle_gamma   90.00
#
_symmetry.space_group_name_H-M   'P 1'
#
loop_
_entity.id
_entity.type
_entity.pdbx_description
1 polymer ?
#
loop_
_entity_poly.entity_id
_entity_poly.type
_entity_poly.pdbx_seq_one_letter_code
_entity_poly.pdbx_strand_id
1 'polypeptide(L)'
;MEQQGAGADGEVPAGLGLTAAEYEQLRSTVEAHHRYAVGAGQCSSLLAQRIHAPPSAVWAIVRRFDCPQVYKHFIRSCALRPDPEAGDALRPGRLREVSVISGLPASTSTERLDLLDDASRVFGFSITGGEHRLRNYRSVTTVNELAGPGICTVVLESYVVDVPDGNTEDDTRLFADTVIRLNLQKLKSVAEANAAAAATNFVPPPEPAE
;
A
#
# COMPACT_ATOMS: atom_id res chain seq x y z
N MET A 1 -32.08 36.93 6.12
CA MET A 1 -32.67 35.61 6.45
C MET A 1 -32.82 34.90 5.11
N GLU A 2 -32.10 33.83 4.78
CA GLU A 2 -31.46 32.79 5.58
C GLU A 2 -30.09 32.42 4.98
N GLN A 3 -29.10 32.24 5.87
CA GLN A 3 -27.92 31.44 5.60
C GLN A 3 -28.29 29.97 5.86
N GLN A 4 -27.86 29.05 5.00
CA GLN A 4 -27.62 27.62 5.27
C GLN A 4 -27.14 26.93 3.97
N GLY A 5 -26.10 26.12 3.91
CA GLY A 5 -25.22 25.62 4.97
C GLY A 5 -23.87 25.19 4.39
N ALA A 6 -22.82 25.52 5.12
CA ALA A 6 -21.52 24.86 5.04
C ALA A 6 -21.66 23.44 5.60
N GLY A 7 -21.07 22.45 4.93
CA GLY A 7 -21.18 21.06 5.37
C GLY A 7 -20.43 20.10 4.45
N ALA A 8 -19.11 20.13 4.52
CA ALA A 8 -18.26 18.97 4.27
C ALA A 8 -17.05 19.12 5.21
N ASP A 9 -17.35 19.12 6.51
CA ASP A 9 -16.34 19.08 7.56
C ASP A 9 -15.51 17.80 7.40
N GLY A 10 -14.23 17.91 7.76
CA GLY A 10 -13.17 16.92 7.64
C GLY A 10 -13.39 15.63 8.43
N GLU A 11 -14.46 14.91 8.16
CA GLU A 11 -14.80 13.67 8.84
C GLU A 11 -13.87 12.55 8.38
N VAL A 12 -13.18 11.94 9.36
CA VAL A 12 -12.30 10.79 9.10
C VAL A 12 -13.17 9.62 8.68
N PRO A 13 -12.87 8.92 7.57
CA PRO A 13 -13.57 7.71 7.19
C PRO A 13 -13.58 6.71 8.36
N ALA A 14 -14.78 6.21 8.68
CA ALA A 14 -14.97 5.32 9.82
C ALA A 14 -14.04 4.10 9.72
N GLY A 15 -13.39 3.75 10.84
CA GLY A 15 -12.53 2.56 10.92
C GLY A 15 -11.13 2.69 10.31
N LEU A 16 -10.73 3.86 9.80
CA LEU A 16 -9.39 4.08 9.24
C LEU A 16 -8.28 4.04 10.31
N GLY A 17 -8.64 4.24 11.58
CA GLY A 17 -7.70 4.19 12.70
C GLY A 17 -6.76 5.41 12.79
N LEU A 18 -7.03 6.46 12.03
CA LEU A 18 -6.35 7.76 12.10
C LEU A 18 -7.10 8.74 13.01
N THR A 19 -6.37 9.62 13.68
CA THR A 19 -6.98 10.77 14.36
C THR A 19 -7.39 11.82 13.32
N ALA A 20 -8.31 12.72 13.69
CA ALA A 20 -8.72 13.82 12.81
C ALA A 20 -7.55 14.70 12.36
N ALA A 21 -6.60 14.97 13.26
CA ALA A 21 -5.43 15.79 12.95
C ALA A 21 -4.47 15.12 11.94
N GLU A 22 -4.30 13.80 12.02
CA GLU A 22 -3.49 13.06 11.05
C GLU A 22 -4.20 12.95 9.70
N TYR A 23 -5.51 12.71 9.71
CA TYR A 23 -6.29 12.65 8.48
C TYR A 23 -6.32 13.99 7.74
N GLU A 24 -6.40 15.12 8.46
CA GLU A 24 -6.29 16.46 7.89
C GLU A 24 -4.99 16.62 7.07
N GLN A 25 -3.85 16.18 7.62
CA GLN A 25 -2.56 16.24 6.91
C GLN A 25 -2.52 15.36 5.66
N LEU A 26 -3.30 14.27 5.64
CA LEU A 26 -3.32 13.27 4.57
C LEU A 26 -4.46 13.46 3.56
N ARG A 27 -5.37 14.43 3.80
CA ARG A 27 -6.57 14.60 2.98
C ARG A 27 -6.24 14.81 1.50
N SER A 28 -5.27 15.67 1.19
CA SER A 28 -4.85 15.93 -0.19
C SER A 28 -4.32 14.66 -0.88
N THR A 29 -3.52 13.85 -0.18
CA THR A 29 -3.05 12.55 -0.69
C THR A 29 -4.22 11.59 -0.94
N VAL A 30 -5.17 11.51 0.00
CA VAL A 30 -6.36 10.66 -0.15
C VAL A 30 -7.18 11.08 -1.36
N GLU A 31 -7.41 12.38 -1.54
CA GLU A 31 -8.18 12.91 -2.66
C GLU A 31 -7.48 12.71 -4.01
N ALA A 32 -6.16 12.87 -4.05
CA ALA A 32 -5.37 12.75 -5.28
C ALA A 32 -5.15 11.31 -5.74
N HIS A 33 -4.97 10.36 -4.81
CA HIS A 33 -4.47 9.01 -5.13
C HIS A 33 -5.39 7.85 -4.74
N HIS A 34 -6.32 8.06 -3.81
CA HIS A 34 -7.11 6.98 -3.20
C HIS A 34 -8.60 7.05 -3.54
N ARG A 35 -8.97 7.80 -4.58
CA ARG A 35 -10.36 7.88 -5.09
C ARG A 35 -10.55 6.99 -6.32
N TYR A 36 -11.66 6.24 -6.31
CA TYR A 36 -12.05 5.36 -7.40
C TYR A 36 -13.48 5.69 -7.87
N ALA A 37 -13.74 5.56 -9.17
CA ALA A 37 -15.10 5.48 -9.68
C ALA A 37 -15.60 4.05 -9.46
N VAL A 38 -16.42 3.84 -8.43
CA VAL A 38 -16.93 2.52 -8.06
C VAL A 38 -18.23 2.26 -8.81
N GLY A 39 -18.21 1.28 -9.71
CA GLY A 39 -19.38 0.85 -10.47
C GLY A 39 -20.29 -0.12 -9.70
N ALA A 40 -21.46 -0.43 -10.27
CA ALA A 40 -22.32 -1.47 -9.74
C ALA A 40 -21.61 -2.83 -9.76
N GLY A 41 -21.66 -3.57 -8.64
CA GLY A 41 -20.95 -4.84 -8.51
C GLY A 41 -19.45 -4.71 -8.24
N GLN A 42 -18.98 -3.52 -7.83
CA GLN A 42 -17.62 -3.31 -7.35
C GLN A 42 -17.63 -2.81 -5.91
N CYS A 43 -16.54 -3.09 -5.18
CA CYS A 43 -16.31 -2.47 -3.88
C CYS A 43 -14.90 -1.89 -3.80
N SER A 44 -14.74 -0.89 -2.93
CA SER A 44 -13.45 -0.27 -2.61
C SER A 44 -13.28 -0.13 -1.10
N SER A 45 -12.02 0.00 -0.67
CA SER A 45 -11.68 0.28 0.73
C SER A 45 -10.37 1.06 0.81
N LEU A 46 -10.14 1.72 1.94
CA LEU A 46 -8.92 2.45 2.29
C LEU A 46 -8.49 2.05 3.70
N LEU A 47 -7.24 1.60 3.83
CA LEU A 47 -6.63 1.19 5.09
C LEU A 47 -5.41 2.06 5.38
N ALA A 48 -5.14 2.28 6.66
CA ALA A 48 -3.98 3.02 7.13
C ALA A 48 -3.16 2.21 8.14
N GLN A 49 -1.85 2.39 8.13
CA GLN A 49 -0.92 1.80 9.09
C GLN A 49 0.14 2.80 9.50
N ARG A 50 0.24 3.06 10.81
CA ARG A 50 1.36 3.81 11.40
C ARG A 50 2.58 2.91 11.55
N ILE A 51 3.75 3.46 11.21
CA ILE A 51 5.04 2.79 11.26
C ILE A 51 6.07 3.75 11.86
N HIS A 52 6.76 3.31 12.91
CA HIS A 52 7.83 4.06 13.56
C HIS A 52 9.18 3.83 12.86
N ALA A 53 9.26 4.23 11.60
CA ALA A 53 10.47 4.15 10.78
C ALA A 53 10.49 5.32 9.78
N PRO A 54 11.68 5.75 9.29
CA PRO A 54 11.78 6.83 8.31
C PRO A 54 10.96 6.51 7.05
N PRO A 55 10.27 7.50 6.43
CA PRO A 55 9.49 7.28 5.21
C PRO A 55 10.32 6.68 4.07
N SER A 56 11.60 7.04 3.97
CA SER A 56 12.54 6.49 3.00
C SER A 56 12.79 4.99 3.20
N ALA A 57 12.89 4.53 4.45
CA ALA A 57 13.09 3.11 4.78
C ALA A 57 11.83 2.29 4.46
N VAL A 58 10.65 2.84 4.76
CA VAL A 58 9.36 2.21 4.40
C VAL A 58 9.19 2.16 2.88
N TRP A 59 9.45 3.28 2.19
CA TRP A 59 9.33 3.38 0.74
C TRP A 59 10.29 2.42 0.01
N ALA A 60 11.52 2.24 0.52
CA ALA A 60 12.48 1.29 -0.03
C ALA A 60 11.96 -0.17 -0.06
N ILE A 61 11.02 -0.52 0.82
CA ILE A 61 10.34 -1.82 0.82
C ILE A 61 9.15 -1.78 -0.14
N VAL A 62 8.27 -0.78 -0.03
CA VAL A 62 7.00 -0.70 -0.79
C VAL A 62 7.25 -0.61 -2.30
N ARG A 63 8.25 0.15 -2.74
CA ARG A 63 8.57 0.38 -4.15
C ARG A 63 9.06 -0.86 -4.92
N ARG A 64 9.41 -1.94 -4.20
CA ARG A 64 9.97 -3.17 -4.78
C ARG A 64 8.90 -4.04 -5.40
N PHE A 65 8.48 -3.66 -6.61
CA PHE A 65 7.53 -4.43 -7.41
C PHE A 65 8.02 -5.86 -7.70
N ASP A 66 9.33 -6.09 -7.76
CA ASP A 66 9.97 -7.39 -7.96
C ASP A 66 9.84 -8.33 -6.75
N CYS A 67 9.76 -7.78 -5.52
CA CYS A 67 9.87 -8.57 -4.28
C CYS A 67 8.72 -8.31 -3.28
N PRO A 68 7.45 -8.52 -3.66
CA PRO A 68 6.32 -8.32 -2.76
C PRO A 68 6.35 -9.25 -1.53
N GLN A 69 6.94 -10.44 -1.63
CA GLN A 69 7.04 -11.44 -0.55
C GLN A 69 7.76 -10.91 0.71
N VAL A 70 8.54 -9.84 0.57
CA VAL A 70 9.22 -9.17 1.68
C VAL A 70 8.21 -8.72 2.74
N TYR A 71 7.08 -8.15 2.34
CA TYR A 71 6.07 -7.65 3.29
C TYR A 71 4.66 -8.20 3.07
N LYS A 72 4.31 -8.68 1.87
CA LYS A 72 3.03 -9.31 1.63
C LYS A 72 3.03 -10.75 2.17
N HIS A 73 1.93 -11.13 2.80
CA HIS A 73 1.65 -12.49 3.23
C HIS A 73 1.16 -13.33 2.06
N PHE A 74 1.20 -14.64 2.25
CA PHE A 74 0.65 -15.63 1.33
C PHE A 74 1.30 -15.68 -0.05
N ILE A 75 2.44 -15.02 -0.26
CA ILE A 75 3.25 -15.16 -1.46
C ILE A 75 4.32 -16.22 -1.23
N ARG A 76 4.30 -17.26 -2.05
CA ARG A 76 5.32 -18.30 -2.09
C ARG A 76 6.53 -17.84 -2.89
N SER A 77 6.31 -17.25 -4.06
CA SER A 77 7.35 -16.72 -4.93
C SER A 77 6.82 -15.61 -5.82
N CYS A 78 7.74 -14.77 -6.32
CA CYS A 78 7.46 -13.73 -7.30
C CYS A 78 8.54 -13.77 -8.37
N ALA A 79 8.14 -13.68 -9.63
CA ALA A 79 9.03 -13.57 -10.78
C ALA A 79 8.67 -12.32 -11.59
N LEU A 80 9.62 -11.40 -11.73
CA LEU A 80 9.47 -10.26 -12.62
C LEU A 80 9.56 -10.73 -14.08
N ARG A 81 8.61 -10.37 -14.94
CA ARG A 81 8.70 -10.72 -16.35
C ARG A 81 9.85 -9.95 -17.01
N PRO A 82 10.67 -10.64 -17.83
CA PRO A 82 11.75 -9.98 -18.55
C PRO A 82 11.16 -8.97 -19.53
N ASP A 83 11.79 -7.80 -19.60
CA ASP A 83 11.45 -6.75 -20.55
C ASP A 83 12.69 -6.50 -21.42
N PRO A 84 12.64 -6.85 -22.72
CA PRO A 84 13.80 -6.75 -23.61
C PRO A 84 14.26 -5.31 -23.83
N GLU A 85 13.40 -4.32 -23.58
CA GLU A 85 13.73 -2.90 -23.74
C GLU A 85 14.12 -2.23 -22.41
N ALA A 86 13.70 -2.77 -21.26
CA ALA A 86 13.98 -2.20 -19.93
C ALA A 86 15.14 -2.83 -19.17
N GLY A 87 15.51 -4.06 -19.50
CA GLY A 87 16.24 -4.92 -18.57
C GLY A 87 15.51 -5.04 -17.23
N ASP A 88 16.22 -4.83 -16.12
CA ASP A 88 15.69 -5.00 -14.76
C ASP A 88 15.06 -3.72 -14.17
N ALA A 89 15.00 -2.63 -14.93
CA ALA A 89 14.45 -1.37 -14.42
C ALA A 89 12.94 -1.44 -14.17
N LEU A 90 12.52 -1.12 -12.95
CA LEU A 90 11.10 -1.01 -12.59
C LEU A 90 10.52 0.29 -13.14
N ARG A 91 9.52 0.17 -14.03
CA ARG A 91 8.77 1.29 -14.61
C ARG A 91 7.31 0.88 -14.80
N PRO A 92 6.36 1.85 -14.84
CA PRO A 92 4.98 1.55 -15.21
C PRO A 92 4.89 0.71 -16.49
N GLY A 93 3.99 -0.27 -16.50
CA GLY A 93 3.81 -1.25 -17.57
C GLY A 93 4.52 -2.59 -17.34
N ARG A 94 5.50 -2.68 -16.43
CA ARG A 94 6.17 -3.95 -16.10
C ARG A 94 5.20 -4.94 -15.47
N LEU A 95 5.40 -6.22 -15.75
CA LEU A 95 4.58 -7.31 -15.20
C LEU A 95 5.38 -8.20 -14.26
N ARG A 96 4.70 -8.79 -13.28
CA ARG A 96 5.22 -9.85 -12.41
C ARG A 96 4.22 -11.00 -12.32
N GLU A 97 4.74 -12.19 -12.10
CA GLU A 97 3.98 -13.39 -11.78
C GLU A 97 4.18 -13.73 -10.31
N VAL A 98 3.10 -13.74 -9.57
CA VAL A 98 3.07 -14.05 -8.14
C VAL A 98 2.44 -15.42 -7.96
N SER A 99 3.15 -16.33 -7.28
CA SER A 99 2.59 -17.60 -6.83
C SER A 99 2.21 -17.47 -5.36
N VAL A 100 0.98 -17.85 -5.03
CA VAL A 100 0.47 -17.81 -3.66
C VAL A 100 0.59 -19.16 -2.96
N ILE A 101 0.55 -19.17 -1.64
CA ILE A 101 0.67 -20.39 -0.82
C ILE A 101 -0.58 -21.26 -1.02
N SER A 102 -0.39 -22.59 -1.08
CA SER A 102 -1.45 -23.60 -1.22
C SER A 102 -2.50 -23.51 -0.11
N GLY A 103 -3.77 -23.72 -0.44
CA GLY A 103 -4.90 -23.69 0.51
C GLY A 103 -5.69 -22.38 0.49
N LEU A 104 -5.27 -21.40 -0.31
CA LEU A 104 -6.08 -20.24 -0.67
C LEU A 104 -6.83 -20.51 -1.99
N PRO A 105 -7.92 -19.76 -2.28
CA PRO A 105 -8.67 -19.89 -3.53
C PRO A 105 -7.89 -19.51 -4.81
N ALA A 106 -6.62 -19.11 -4.66
CA ALA A 106 -5.78 -18.65 -5.74
C ALA A 106 -4.51 -19.49 -5.82
N SER A 107 -3.96 -19.64 -7.04
CA SER A 107 -2.68 -20.32 -7.27
C SER A 107 -1.61 -19.37 -7.83
N THR A 108 -2.02 -18.50 -8.75
CA THR A 108 -1.14 -17.55 -9.44
C THR A 108 -1.86 -16.23 -9.71
N SER A 109 -1.11 -15.13 -9.73
CA SER A 109 -1.58 -13.78 -10.08
C SER A 109 -0.57 -13.12 -11.02
N THR A 110 -1.05 -12.57 -12.13
CA THR A 110 -0.27 -11.77 -13.08
C THR A 110 -0.60 -10.31 -12.87
N GLU A 111 0.37 -9.55 -12.39
CA GLU A 111 0.18 -8.18 -11.93
C GLU A 111 1.00 -7.22 -12.77
N ARG A 112 0.45 -6.03 -13.05
CA ARG A 112 1.10 -4.96 -13.78
C ARG A 112 1.35 -3.77 -12.86
N LEU A 113 2.55 -3.23 -12.92
CA LEU A 113 2.92 -1.98 -12.25
C LEU A 113 2.25 -0.81 -12.98
N ASP A 114 1.36 -0.09 -12.31
CA ASP A 114 0.62 1.03 -12.91
C ASP A 114 1.24 2.38 -12.53
N LEU A 115 1.74 2.50 -11.30
CA LEU A 115 2.33 3.73 -10.76
C LEU A 115 3.59 3.41 -9.96
N LEU A 116 4.64 4.20 -10.20
CA LEU A 116 5.86 4.22 -9.40
C LEU A 116 6.45 5.63 -9.44
N ASP A 117 6.15 6.42 -8.42
CA ASP A 117 6.68 7.78 -8.24
C ASP A 117 7.51 7.82 -6.96
N ASP A 118 8.82 7.88 -7.10
CA ASP A 118 9.76 7.96 -5.99
C ASP A 118 9.75 9.32 -5.28
N ALA A 119 9.40 10.41 -5.97
CA ALA A 119 9.38 11.75 -5.39
C ALA A 119 8.19 11.91 -4.45
N SER A 120 7.01 11.46 -4.89
CA SER A 120 5.77 11.53 -4.11
C SER A 120 5.52 10.27 -3.27
N ARG A 121 6.36 9.24 -3.39
CA ARG A 121 6.24 7.91 -2.74
C ARG A 121 4.88 7.27 -2.97
N VAL A 122 4.48 7.21 -4.25
CA VAL A 122 3.21 6.63 -4.71
C VAL A 122 3.50 5.38 -5.54
N PHE A 123 2.91 4.26 -5.12
CA PHE A 123 3.01 2.97 -5.78
C PHE A 123 1.61 2.48 -6.14
N GLY A 124 1.46 1.83 -7.29
CA GLY A 124 0.17 1.26 -7.68
C GLY A 124 0.31 0.13 -8.66
N PHE A 125 -0.59 -0.84 -8.58
CA PHE A 125 -0.60 -2.00 -9.46
C PHE A 125 -2.02 -2.48 -9.72
N SER A 126 -2.19 -3.20 -10.83
CA SER A 126 -3.43 -3.88 -11.19
C SER A 126 -3.19 -5.36 -11.41
N ILE A 127 -4.18 -6.17 -11.06
CA ILE A 127 -4.16 -7.59 -11.41
C ILE A 127 -4.79 -7.75 -12.79
N THR A 128 -4.01 -8.32 -13.71
CA THR A 128 -4.37 -8.44 -15.13
C THR A 128 -4.81 -9.85 -15.53
N GLY A 129 -4.53 -10.84 -14.68
CA GLY A 129 -4.92 -12.23 -14.90
C GLY A 129 -4.38 -13.12 -13.79
N GLY A 130 -4.65 -14.42 -13.88
CA GLY A 130 -4.26 -15.41 -12.89
C GLY A 130 -5.45 -16.25 -12.43
N GLU A 131 -5.17 -17.20 -11.54
CA GLU A 131 -6.17 -18.04 -10.91
C GLU A 131 -6.59 -17.40 -9.59
N HIS A 132 -7.54 -16.47 -9.64
CA HIS A 132 -8.18 -15.89 -8.45
C HIS A 132 -9.53 -15.26 -8.84
N ARG A 133 -10.36 -14.98 -7.83
CA ARG A 133 -11.69 -14.38 -8.04
C ARG A 133 -11.67 -12.85 -8.11
N LEU A 134 -10.57 -12.21 -7.69
CA LEU A 134 -10.41 -10.75 -7.63
C LEU A 134 -10.21 -10.13 -9.03
N ARG A 135 -11.26 -10.03 -9.82
CA ARG A 135 -11.22 -9.42 -11.16
C ARG A 135 -11.12 -7.90 -11.07
N ASN A 136 -10.40 -7.31 -12.03
CA ASN A 136 -10.18 -5.86 -12.13
C ASN A 136 -9.66 -5.21 -10.83
N TYR A 137 -8.94 -5.97 -10.01
CA TYR A 137 -8.33 -5.46 -8.80
C TYR A 137 -7.29 -4.40 -9.16
N ARG A 138 -7.42 -3.21 -8.56
CA ARG A 138 -6.47 -2.10 -8.69
C ARG A 138 -6.18 -1.58 -7.30
N SER A 139 -4.91 -1.37 -7.00
CA SER A 139 -4.47 -0.88 -5.69
C SER A 139 -3.48 0.25 -5.83
N VAL A 140 -3.56 1.18 -4.88
CA VAL A 140 -2.64 2.30 -4.70
C VAL A 140 -2.17 2.33 -3.25
N THR A 141 -0.86 2.44 -3.07
CA THR A 141 -0.16 2.60 -1.80
C THR A 141 0.61 3.91 -1.79
N THR A 142 0.45 4.72 -0.75
CA THR A 142 1.23 5.95 -0.53
C THR A 142 1.96 5.90 0.81
N VAL A 143 3.19 6.43 0.86
CA VAL A 143 4.00 6.50 2.08
C VAL A 143 4.18 7.95 2.49
N ASN A 144 3.53 8.32 3.60
CA ASN A 144 3.37 9.69 4.02
C ASN A 144 4.11 9.95 5.34
N GLU A 145 4.77 11.09 5.43
CA GLU A 145 5.39 11.57 6.66
C GLU A 145 4.40 12.49 7.36
N LEU A 146 4.14 12.25 8.63
CA LEU A 146 3.32 13.16 9.44
C LEU A 146 4.21 14.17 10.16
N ALA A 147 3.77 15.44 10.17
CA ALA A 147 4.41 16.46 10.97
C ALA A 147 4.11 16.22 12.46
N GLY A 148 5.15 16.11 13.28
CA GLY A 148 5.02 15.91 14.73
C GLY A 148 6.34 15.56 15.42
N PRO A 149 6.34 15.42 16.76
CA PRO A 149 7.52 15.00 17.50
C PRO A 149 7.82 13.52 17.23
N GLY A 150 9.02 13.25 16.70
CA GLY A 150 9.49 11.90 16.39
C GLY A 150 9.11 11.43 14.99
N ILE A 151 9.64 10.27 14.61
CA ILE A 151 9.42 9.69 13.28
C ILE A 151 8.07 8.97 13.27
N CYS A 152 7.12 9.49 12.47
CA CYS A 152 5.83 8.86 12.26
C CYS A 152 5.53 8.80 10.76
N THR A 153 5.62 7.59 10.20
CA THR A 153 5.21 7.31 8.83
C THR A 153 3.81 6.71 8.83
N VAL A 154 2.92 7.20 7.96
CA VAL A 154 1.63 6.56 7.67
C VAL A 154 1.64 6.01 6.26
N VAL A 155 1.42 4.70 6.16
CA VAL A 155 1.16 4.04 4.89
C VAL A 155 -0.35 3.98 4.69
N LEU A 156 -0.82 4.47 3.55
CA LEU A 156 -2.20 4.31 3.09
C LEU A 156 -2.21 3.29 1.97
N GLU A 157 -3.06 2.27 2.06
CA GLU A 157 -3.29 1.31 0.97
C GLU A 157 -4.78 1.25 0.69
N SER A 158 -5.14 1.45 -0.58
CA SER A 158 -6.52 1.41 -1.05
C SER A 158 -6.64 0.48 -2.23
N TYR A 159 -7.86 0.05 -2.51
CA TYR A 159 -8.15 -0.73 -3.70
C TYR A 159 -9.59 -0.54 -4.18
N VAL A 160 -9.82 -0.95 -5.43
CA VAL A 160 -11.14 -1.26 -5.99
C VAL A 160 -11.08 -2.63 -6.65
N VAL A 161 -12.17 -3.39 -6.56
CA VAL A 161 -12.26 -4.75 -7.11
C VAL A 161 -13.70 -5.09 -7.49
N ASP A 162 -13.87 -5.97 -8.47
CA ASP A 162 -15.17 -6.55 -8.78
C ASP A 162 -15.60 -7.54 -7.69
N VAL A 163 -16.89 -7.52 -7.36
CA VAL A 163 -17.53 -8.51 -6.49
C VAL A 163 -17.77 -9.78 -7.33
N PRO A 164 -17.18 -10.92 -6.97
CA PRO A 164 -17.38 -12.15 -7.72
C PRO A 164 -18.84 -12.62 -7.66
N ASP A 165 -19.31 -13.27 -8.72
CA ASP A 165 -20.65 -13.89 -8.73
C ASP A 165 -20.81 -14.84 -7.53
N GLY A 166 -21.94 -14.70 -6.83
CA GLY A 166 -22.25 -15.49 -5.63
C GLY A 166 -21.62 -14.98 -4.34
N ASN A 167 -20.87 -13.87 -4.37
CA ASN A 167 -20.37 -13.19 -3.16
C ASN A 167 -21.13 -11.88 -2.91
N THR A 168 -21.18 -11.48 -1.64
CA THR A 168 -21.61 -10.13 -1.27
C THR A 168 -20.44 -9.16 -1.36
N GLU A 169 -20.76 -7.85 -1.43
CA GLU A 169 -19.77 -6.79 -1.31
C GLU A 169 -18.98 -6.89 0.00
N ASP A 170 -19.68 -7.19 1.10
CA ASP A 170 -19.09 -7.26 2.44
C ASP A 170 -18.12 -8.44 2.58
N ASP A 171 -18.46 -9.62 2.05
CA ASP A 171 -17.54 -10.77 2.06
C ASP A 171 -16.27 -10.49 1.25
N THR A 172 -16.44 -9.86 0.08
CA THR A 172 -15.34 -9.51 -0.81
C THR A 172 -14.45 -8.44 -0.16
N ARG A 173 -15.06 -7.43 0.45
CA ARG A 173 -14.36 -6.36 1.16
C ARG A 173 -13.63 -6.92 2.38
N LEU A 174 -14.29 -7.72 3.21
CA LEU A 174 -13.71 -8.33 4.40
C LEU A 174 -12.48 -9.17 4.05
N PHE A 175 -12.55 -9.98 2.99
CA PHE A 175 -11.42 -10.78 2.52
C PHE A 175 -10.24 -9.89 2.10
N ALA A 176 -10.47 -8.91 1.22
CA ALA A 176 -9.41 -8.04 0.72
C ALA A 176 -8.81 -7.15 1.82
N ASP A 177 -9.65 -6.55 2.68
CA ASP A 177 -9.23 -5.77 3.85
C ASP A 177 -8.38 -6.60 4.81
N THR A 178 -8.73 -7.86 5.05
CA THR A 178 -7.97 -8.75 5.93
C THR A 178 -6.57 -9.01 5.37
N VAL A 179 -6.47 -9.30 4.06
CA VAL A 179 -5.17 -9.53 3.41
C VAL A 179 -4.31 -8.28 3.45
N ILE A 180 -4.86 -7.11 3.12
CA ILE A 180 -4.12 -5.84 3.15
C ILE A 180 -3.67 -5.50 4.57
N ARG A 181 -4.55 -5.66 5.56
CA ARG A 181 -4.23 -5.39 6.97
C ARG A 181 -3.06 -6.25 7.46
N LEU A 182 -3.05 -7.55 7.13
CA LEU A 182 -1.93 -8.43 7.46
C LEU A 182 -0.65 -7.96 6.77
N ASN A 183 -0.71 -7.62 5.48
CA ASN A 183 0.46 -7.13 4.72
C ASN A 183 1.04 -5.86 5.35
N LEU A 184 0.20 -4.90 5.70
CA LEU A 184 0.62 -3.66 6.34
C LEU A 184 1.21 -3.89 7.73
N GLN A 185 0.68 -4.84 8.51
CA GLN A 185 1.26 -5.23 9.79
C GLN A 185 2.66 -5.82 9.64
N LYS A 186 2.88 -6.70 8.65
CA LYS A 186 4.22 -7.24 8.37
C LYS A 186 5.17 -6.17 7.82
N LEU A 187 4.67 -5.25 6.97
CA LEU A 187 5.45 -4.09 6.53
C LEU A 187 5.93 -3.26 7.72
N LYS A 188 5.04 -2.98 8.67
CA LYS A 188 5.39 -2.29 9.92
C LYS A 188 6.53 -3.02 10.64
N SER A 189 6.37 -4.31 10.92
CA SER A 189 7.36 -5.09 11.65
C SER A 189 8.73 -5.11 10.95
N VAL A 190 8.75 -5.30 9.64
CA VAL A 190 10.01 -5.33 8.86
C VAL A 190 10.67 -3.95 8.83
N ALA A 191 9.90 -2.88 8.61
CA ALA A 191 10.43 -1.52 8.53
C ALA A 191 11.00 -1.04 9.88
N GLU A 192 10.29 -1.28 10.99
CA GLU A 192 10.74 -0.91 12.33
C GLU A 192 11.99 -1.70 12.75
N ALA A 193 12.06 -3.00 12.44
CA ALA A 193 13.25 -3.81 12.69
C ALA A 193 14.47 -3.32 11.89
N ASN A 194 14.29 -2.99 10.61
CA ASN A 194 15.36 -2.47 9.77
C ASN A 194 15.85 -1.09 10.26
N ALA A 195 14.94 -0.23 10.70
CA ALA A 195 15.29 1.08 11.25
C ALA A 195 16.06 0.96 12.56
N ALA A 196 15.64 0.06 13.46
CA ALA A 196 16.34 -0.21 14.71
C ALA A 196 17.77 -0.74 14.47
N ALA A 197 17.94 -1.68 13.53
CA ALA A 197 19.25 -2.22 13.18
C ALA A 197 20.19 -1.18 12.53
N ALA A 198 19.64 -0.25 11.74
CA ALA A 198 20.41 0.85 11.16
C ALA A 198 20.93 1.83 12.24
N ALA A 199 20.10 2.12 13.25
CA ALA A 199 20.49 2.99 14.36
C ALA A 199 21.60 2.37 15.24
N THR A 200 21.60 1.05 15.44
CA THR A 200 22.66 0.36 16.21
C THR A 200 23.99 0.28 15.48
N ASN A 201 23.99 0.33 14.14
CA ASN A 201 25.20 0.23 13.32
C ASN A 201 25.87 1.60 13.05
N PHE A 202 25.26 2.71 13.48
CA PHE A 202 25.86 4.02 13.37
C PHE A 202 26.89 4.24 14.49
N VAL A 203 28.17 4.04 14.17
CA VAL A 203 29.29 4.47 15.04
C VAL A 203 29.61 5.92 14.70
N PRO A 204 29.44 6.89 15.64
CA PRO A 204 29.82 8.27 15.38
C PRO A 204 31.33 8.38 15.13
N PRO A 205 31.78 9.27 14.23
CA PRO A 205 33.20 9.48 14.00
C PRO A 205 33.88 9.92 15.31
N PRO A 206 35.14 9.51 15.57
CA PRO A 206 35.88 9.95 16.74
C PRO A 206 36.00 11.48 16.71
N GLU A 207 35.76 12.12 17.87
CA GLU A 207 35.94 13.56 18.03
C GLU A 207 37.38 13.96 17.64
N PRO A 208 37.56 15.11 16.96
CA PRO A 208 38.89 15.59 16.64
C PRO A 208 39.66 15.86 17.94
N ALA A 209 40.86 15.28 18.06
CA ALA A 209 41.76 15.54 19.17
C ALA A 209 42.19 17.02 19.13
N GLU A 210 41.96 17.74 20.25
CA GLU A 210 42.52 19.07 20.51
C GLU A 210 44.05 19.06 20.58
#